data_AF-A0A7C6XPF4-F1
#
_entry.id   AF-A0A7C6XPF4-F1
#
_cell.length_a   1.000
_cell.length_b   1.000
_cell.length_c   1.000
_cell.angle_alpha   90.00
_cell.angle_beta   90.00
_cell.angle_gamma   90.00
#
_symmetry.space_group_name_H-M   'P 1'
#
loop_
_entity.id
_entity.type
_entity.pdbx_description
1 polymer ?
#
loop_
_entity_poly.entity_id
_entity_poly.type
_entity_poly.pdbx_seq_one_letter_code
_entity_poly.pdbx_strand_id
1 'polypeptide(L)'
;MKKPIAVIIAVLLLASALISCGDGSKAVDTAADIEGQNGSVTAAAESTEPSRENTPDNLPSDLDFGEKTLNIIYYGIADSHNYDAVGESGGDIVYDAVYNRNLSVEERLAVRLNWLRGKDNWDEYPAQIKTLMLAGSSDYDIVLMENSRLFQQSL
;
A
#
# COMPACT_ATOMS: atom_id res chain seq x y z
N MET A 1 51.39 10.38 29.21
CA MET A 1 51.13 9.03 28.66
C MET A 1 49.63 8.78 28.63
N LYS A 2 48.98 9.11 27.51
CA LYS A 2 47.52 8.97 27.26
C LYS A 2 47.30 8.83 25.75
N LYS A 3 47.76 7.74 25.14
CA LYS A 3 47.70 7.54 23.67
C LYS A 3 47.40 6.11 23.15
N PRO A 4 47.04 5.06 23.92
CA PRO A 4 46.64 3.80 23.29
C PRO A 4 45.12 3.66 23.05
N ILE A 5 44.26 4.45 23.71
CA ILE A 5 42.80 4.25 23.67
C ILE A 5 42.18 4.71 22.34
N ALA A 6 42.68 5.81 21.76
CA ALA A 6 42.13 6.36 20.51
C ALA A 6 42.37 5.46 19.29
N VAL A 7 43.46 4.67 19.29
CA VAL A 7 43.80 3.75 18.20
C VAL A 7 42.88 2.53 18.22
N ILE A 8 42.49 2.06 19.40
CA ILE A 8 41.61 0.89 19.55
C ILE A 8 40.19 1.21 19.04
N ILE A 9 39.67 2.40 19.31
CA ILE A 9 38.32 2.81 18.87
C ILE A 9 38.28 2.97 17.33
N ALA A 10 39.35 3.49 16.72
CA ALA A 10 39.42 3.63 15.27
C ALA A 10 39.43 2.27 14.54
N VAL A 11 40.07 1.24 15.09
CA VAL A 11 40.09 -0.11 14.51
C VAL A 11 38.73 -0.81 14.62
N LEU A 12 37.97 -0.57 15.69
CA LEU A 12 36.64 -1.14 15.88
C LEU A 12 35.58 -0.59 14.90
N LEU A 13 35.72 0.66 14.45
CA LEU A 13 34.79 1.28 13.48
C LEU A 13 35.04 0.85 12.02
N LEU A 14 36.24 0.36 11.71
CA LEU A 14 36.61 -0.15 10.37
C LEU A 14 36.21 -1.63 10.17
N ALA A 15 35.95 -2.37 11.25
CA ALA A 15 35.58 -3.80 11.19
C ALA A 15 34.08 -4.05 10.90
N SER A 16 33.21 -3.05 11.10
CA SER A 16 31.76 -3.16 10.83
C SER A 16 31.39 -2.95 9.36
N ALA A 17 32.33 -2.52 8.51
CA ALA A 17 32.08 -2.24 7.10
C ALA A 17 32.27 -3.45 6.16
N LEU A 18 32.57 -4.65 6.69
CA LEU A 18 32.80 -5.88 5.91
C LEU A 18 31.74 -6.97 6.13
N ILE A 19 30.65 -6.69 6.86
CA ILE A 19 29.48 -7.58 6.95
C ILE A 19 28.40 -7.01 6.02
N SER A 20 28.68 -7.09 4.73
CA SER A 20 27.71 -6.89 3.66
C SER A 20 27.86 -8.05 2.70
N CYS A 21 26.72 -8.71 2.43
CA CYS A 21 26.52 -9.85 1.54
C CYS A 21 27.20 -11.18 1.93
N GLY A 22 26.39 -12.09 2.47
CA GLY A 22 26.69 -13.51 2.57
C GLY A 22 25.51 -14.23 3.22
N ASP A 23 24.56 -14.66 2.39
CA ASP A 23 23.51 -15.61 2.76
C ASP A 23 24.16 -16.85 3.40
N GLY A 24 23.66 -17.24 4.55
CA GLY A 24 24.33 -18.14 5.46
C GLY A 24 23.44 -18.48 6.64
N SER A 25 22.25 -18.99 6.35
CA SER A 25 21.39 -19.67 7.31
C SER A 25 22.22 -20.65 8.15
N LYS A 26 22.40 -20.34 9.43
CA LYS A 26 22.77 -21.34 10.43
C LYS A 26 21.48 -21.90 11.01
N ALA A 27 21.13 -23.09 10.53
CA ALA A 27 20.14 -23.95 11.15
C ALA A 27 20.51 -24.20 12.62
N VAL A 28 19.52 -23.98 13.48
CA VAL A 28 19.45 -24.59 14.81
C VAL A 28 19.12 -26.06 14.59
N ASP A 29 19.93 -26.92 15.19
CA ASP A 29 19.85 -28.37 15.13
C ASP A 29 18.52 -28.86 15.73
N THR A 30 17.65 -29.44 14.89
CA THR A 30 16.62 -30.39 15.33
C THR A 30 16.48 -31.43 14.24
N ALA A 31 16.91 -32.63 14.57
CA ALA A 31 16.96 -33.78 13.70
C ALA A 31 15.59 -34.11 13.08
N ALA A 32 15.54 -34.10 11.75
CA ALA A 32 14.67 -34.96 10.95
C ALA A 32 15.34 -35.19 9.59
N ASP A 33 15.64 -36.47 9.36
CA ASP A 33 16.10 -37.13 8.14
C ASP A 33 15.45 -36.58 6.86
N ILE A 34 16.23 -36.31 5.78
CA ILE A 34 15.90 -36.53 4.35
C ILE A 34 17.19 -36.41 3.50
N GLU A 35 17.53 -37.51 2.81
CA GLU A 35 18.56 -37.62 1.79
C GLU A 35 18.29 -36.73 0.55
N GLY A 36 19.33 -36.04 0.10
CA GLY A 36 19.71 -35.89 -1.31
C GLY A 36 18.76 -35.20 -2.30
N GLN A 37 19.04 -33.93 -2.63
CA GLN A 37 18.89 -33.48 -4.02
C GLN A 37 19.77 -32.27 -4.34
N ASN A 38 20.68 -32.48 -5.30
CA ASN A 38 21.44 -31.45 -5.99
C ASN A 38 20.48 -30.70 -6.93
N GLY A 39 19.93 -29.57 -6.47
CA GLY A 39 19.00 -28.73 -7.23
C GLY A 39 19.62 -27.39 -7.58
N SER A 40 19.87 -27.19 -8.87
CA SER A 40 20.19 -25.90 -9.48
C SER A 40 19.28 -24.79 -8.93
N VAL A 41 19.87 -23.74 -8.38
CA VAL A 41 19.13 -22.53 -8.00
C VAL A 41 18.68 -21.85 -9.30
N THR A 42 17.43 -22.09 -9.69
CA THR A 42 16.74 -21.33 -10.73
C THR A 42 16.67 -19.88 -10.25
N ALA A 43 17.14 -18.94 -11.07
CA ALA A 43 16.96 -17.51 -10.83
C ALA A 43 15.49 -17.23 -10.53
N ALA A 44 15.22 -16.54 -9.43
CA ALA A 44 13.88 -16.05 -9.10
C ALA A 44 13.37 -15.26 -10.30
N ALA A 45 12.25 -15.70 -10.88
CA ALA A 45 11.58 -14.94 -11.92
C ALA A 45 11.26 -13.55 -11.34
N GLU A 46 11.66 -12.49 -12.05
CA GLU A 46 11.11 -11.16 -11.81
C GLU A 46 9.60 -11.28 -11.87
N SER A 47 8.93 -11.15 -10.72
CA SER A 47 7.49 -11.06 -10.66
C SER A 47 7.12 -9.75 -11.35
N THR A 48 6.77 -9.82 -12.63
CA THR A 48 6.24 -8.66 -13.35
C THR A 48 4.91 -8.33 -12.70
N GLU A 49 4.75 -7.09 -12.23
CA GLU A 49 3.47 -6.61 -11.71
C GLU A 49 2.36 -6.88 -12.74
N PRO A 50 1.23 -7.49 -12.34
CA PRO A 50 0.16 -7.80 -13.26
C PRO A 50 -0.39 -6.50 -13.86
N SER A 51 -0.21 -6.32 -15.17
CA SER A 51 -0.79 -5.20 -15.91
C SER A 51 -2.26 -5.45 -16.22
N ARG A 52 -2.95 -4.41 -16.73
CA ARG A 52 -4.35 -4.54 -17.17
C ARG A 52 -4.54 -5.53 -18.30
N GLU A 53 -3.53 -5.73 -19.14
CA GLU A 53 -3.48 -6.77 -20.16
C GLU A 53 -3.53 -8.18 -19.54
N ASN A 54 -2.95 -8.36 -18.34
CA ASN A 54 -2.97 -9.62 -17.60
C ASN A 54 -4.27 -9.82 -16.80
N THR A 55 -5.09 -8.78 -16.61
CA THR A 55 -6.38 -8.83 -15.91
C THR A 55 -7.44 -8.06 -16.71
N PRO A 56 -7.91 -8.62 -17.84
CA PRO A 56 -8.88 -7.96 -18.69
C PRO A 56 -10.25 -7.86 -18.02
N ASP A 57 -10.98 -6.79 -18.33
CA ASP A 57 -12.39 -6.66 -17.99
C ASP A 57 -13.23 -6.50 -19.27
N ASN A 58 -14.55 -6.39 -19.11
CA ASN A 58 -15.51 -6.25 -20.20
C ASN A 58 -16.00 -4.81 -20.41
N LEU A 59 -15.28 -3.80 -19.88
CA LEU A 59 -15.66 -2.41 -20.09
C LEU A 59 -15.32 -1.97 -21.52
N PRO A 60 -16.14 -1.10 -22.15
CA PRO A 60 -15.83 -0.54 -23.46
C PRO A 60 -14.45 0.14 -23.47
N SER A 61 -13.69 -0.06 -24.54
CA SER A 61 -12.34 0.51 -24.68
C SER A 61 -12.34 2.02 -24.93
N ASP A 62 -13.49 2.56 -25.35
CA ASP A 62 -13.76 3.97 -25.65
C ASP A 62 -14.59 4.66 -24.57
N LEU A 63 -14.68 4.07 -23.38
CA LEU A 63 -15.42 4.64 -22.26
C LEU A 63 -14.76 5.95 -21.80
N ASP A 64 -15.51 7.05 -21.90
CA ASP A 64 -15.05 8.40 -21.56
C ASP A 64 -16.17 9.11 -20.76
N PHE A 65 -15.87 9.46 -19.51
CA PHE A 65 -16.81 10.19 -18.65
C PHE A 65 -16.64 11.71 -18.70
N GLY A 66 -15.81 12.25 -19.60
CA GLY A 66 -15.68 13.68 -19.88
C GLY A 66 -15.01 14.47 -18.75
N GLU A 67 -13.96 13.90 -18.15
CA GLU A 67 -13.21 14.43 -17.00
C GLU A 67 -14.08 14.77 -15.78
N LYS A 68 -15.24 14.12 -15.64
CA LYS A 68 -16.11 14.31 -14.48
C LYS A 68 -15.36 13.99 -13.19
N THR A 69 -15.53 14.85 -12.20
CA THR A 69 -15.01 14.63 -10.85
C THR A 69 -15.92 13.68 -10.09
N LEU A 70 -15.34 12.61 -9.55
CA LEU A 70 -15.95 11.70 -8.58
C LEU A 70 -15.47 12.12 -7.19
N ASN A 71 -16.40 12.55 -6.35
CA ASN A 71 -16.17 12.90 -4.96
C ASN A 71 -16.26 11.65 -4.09
N ILE A 72 -15.13 11.24 -3.51
CA ILE A 72 -15.04 10.00 -2.73
C ILE A 72 -14.70 10.37 -1.29
N ILE A 73 -15.63 10.11 -0.37
CA ILE A 73 -15.38 10.34 1.06
C ILE A 73 -14.78 9.09 1.70
N TYR A 74 -13.70 9.26 2.47
CA TYR A 74 -12.96 8.16 3.11
C TYR A 74 -12.77 8.39 4.62
N TYR A 75 -12.45 7.31 5.35
CA TYR A 75 -12.19 7.37 6.80
C TYR A 75 -10.92 8.17 7.11
N GLY A 76 -11.04 9.19 7.96
CA GLY A 76 -10.09 10.30 8.02
C GLY A 76 -8.74 10.04 8.71
N ILE A 77 -8.36 8.82 9.06
CA ILE A 77 -7.06 8.57 9.70
C ILE A 77 -5.90 8.74 8.71
N ALA A 78 -4.70 9.05 9.20
CA ALA A 78 -3.51 9.25 8.37
C ALA A 78 -3.21 8.03 7.50
N ASP A 79 -3.33 6.83 8.06
CA ASP A 79 -3.07 5.58 7.34
C ASP A 79 -4.00 5.42 6.13
N SER A 80 -5.32 5.61 6.30
CA SER A 80 -6.28 5.53 5.20
C SER A 80 -6.04 6.57 4.10
N HIS A 81 -5.40 7.70 4.40
CA HIS A 81 -5.03 8.66 3.36
C HIS A 81 -4.06 8.05 2.34
N ASN A 82 -3.06 7.31 2.82
CA ASN A 82 -2.01 6.76 1.95
C ASN A 82 -2.32 5.35 1.46
N TYR A 83 -2.96 4.51 2.27
CA TYR A 83 -3.23 3.10 1.94
C TYR A 83 -4.55 2.87 1.20
N ASP A 84 -5.58 3.70 1.46
CA ASP A 84 -6.91 3.50 0.87
C ASP A 84 -7.23 4.54 -0.21
N ALA A 85 -6.93 5.81 0.09
CA ALA A 85 -7.39 6.97 -0.67
C ALA A 85 -6.36 7.46 -1.69
N VAL A 86 -5.54 8.46 -1.32
CA VAL A 86 -4.75 9.29 -2.25
C VAL A 86 -3.48 8.57 -2.70
N GLY A 87 -2.79 7.91 -1.78
CA GLY A 87 -1.43 7.43 -2.02
C GLY A 87 -0.43 8.58 -2.14
N GLU A 88 0.86 8.24 -2.20
CA GLU A 88 1.95 9.20 -2.38
C GLU A 88 3.02 8.55 -3.24
N SER A 89 3.54 9.30 -4.23
CA SER A 89 4.72 8.84 -4.93
C SER A 89 5.97 9.18 -4.13
N GLY A 90 6.80 8.20 -3.80
CA GLY A 90 7.92 8.46 -2.89
C GLY A 90 8.83 7.28 -2.56
N GLY A 91 8.63 6.12 -3.18
CA GLY A 91 9.45 4.93 -2.97
C GLY A 91 8.92 3.96 -1.91
N ASP A 92 7.78 4.26 -1.27
CA ASP A 92 7.00 3.24 -0.56
C ASP A 92 6.14 2.49 -1.57
N ILE A 93 6.38 1.19 -1.71
CA ILE A 93 5.72 0.35 -2.73
C ILE A 93 4.20 0.38 -2.63
N VAL A 94 3.65 0.52 -1.42
CA VAL A 94 2.20 0.51 -1.22
C VAL A 94 1.61 1.86 -1.58
N TYR A 95 2.25 2.95 -1.16
CA TYR A 95 1.78 4.30 -1.49
C TYR A 95 1.90 4.58 -2.98
N ASP A 96 3.00 4.15 -3.60
CA ASP A 96 3.21 4.24 -5.05
C ASP A 96 2.13 3.42 -5.80
N ALA A 97 1.77 2.22 -5.31
CA ALA A 97 0.72 1.40 -5.91
C ALA A 97 -0.66 2.08 -5.85
N VAL A 98 -1.02 2.70 -4.72
CA VAL A 98 -2.29 3.44 -4.56
C VAL A 98 -2.32 4.66 -5.47
N TYR A 99 -1.22 5.41 -5.54
CA TYR A 99 -1.08 6.56 -6.44
C TYR A 99 -1.25 6.14 -7.91
N ASN A 100 -0.54 5.10 -8.34
CA ASN A 100 -0.60 4.59 -9.71
C ASN A 100 -1.96 3.98 -10.05
N ARG A 101 -2.63 3.32 -9.10
CA ARG A 101 -4.02 2.85 -9.23
C ARG A 101 -4.94 4.01 -9.55
N ASN A 102 -4.86 5.10 -8.79
CA ASN A 102 -5.70 6.27 -8.98
C ASN A 102 -5.46 6.89 -10.36
N LEU A 103 -4.20 7.12 -10.73
CA LEU A 103 -3.83 7.67 -12.03
C LEU A 103 -4.34 6.78 -13.19
N SER A 104 -4.15 5.47 -13.10
CA SER A 104 -4.61 4.52 -14.11
C SER A 104 -6.13 4.54 -14.28
N VAL A 105 -6.89 4.70 -13.19
CA VAL A 105 -8.36 4.82 -13.24
C VAL A 105 -8.78 6.15 -13.86
N GLU A 106 -8.17 7.26 -13.46
CA GLU A 106 -8.44 8.60 -14.00
C GLU A 106 -8.20 8.65 -15.51
N GLU A 107 -7.05 8.16 -15.97
CA GLU A 107 -6.67 8.14 -17.39
C GLU A 107 -7.57 7.23 -18.21
N ARG A 108 -7.83 6.01 -17.73
CA ARG A 108 -8.60 5.01 -18.49
C ARG A 108 -10.06 5.40 -18.67
N LEU A 109 -10.66 6.00 -17.64
CA LEU A 109 -12.09 6.31 -17.62
C LEU A 109 -12.37 7.78 -17.93
N ALA A 110 -11.34 8.61 -18.11
CA ALA A 110 -11.45 10.06 -18.24
C ALA A 110 -12.30 10.66 -17.09
N VAL A 111 -11.88 10.41 -15.85
CA VAL A 111 -12.47 10.96 -14.62
C VAL A 111 -11.41 11.64 -13.77
N ARG A 112 -11.84 12.40 -12.76
CA ARG A 112 -10.96 12.93 -11.70
C ARG A 112 -11.43 12.44 -10.35
N LEU A 113 -10.54 11.89 -9.53
CA LEU A 113 -10.85 11.39 -8.20
C LEU A 113 -10.58 12.51 -7.18
N ASN A 114 -11.63 13.02 -6.56
CA ASN A 114 -11.52 13.97 -5.47
C ASN A 114 -11.73 13.27 -4.13
N TRP A 115 -10.65 13.05 -3.41
CA TRP A 115 -10.66 12.35 -2.12
C TRP A 115 -11.00 13.32 -0.98
N LEU A 116 -12.21 13.19 -0.45
CA LEU A 116 -12.73 13.96 0.66
C LEU A 116 -12.41 13.28 1.99
N ARG A 117 -11.62 13.94 2.83
CA ARG A 117 -11.29 13.43 4.15
C ARG A 117 -12.50 13.49 5.08
N GLY A 118 -12.98 12.33 5.50
CA GLY A 118 -14.01 12.21 6.53
C GLY A 118 -13.47 12.36 7.95
N LYS A 119 -14.33 12.05 8.93
CA LYS A 119 -13.91 11.93 10.34
C LYS A 119 -12.94 10.77 10.54
N ASP A 120 -11.99 10.96 11.45
CA ASP A 120 -10.96 10.00 11.85
C ASP A 120 -11.34 9.20 13.09
N ASN A 121 -12.58 9.34 13.56
CA ASN A 121 -13.14 8.58 14.67
C ASN A 121 -14.13 7.53 14.18
N TRP A 122 -14.00 6.33 14.75
CA TRP A 122 -14.73 5.13 14.37
C TRP A 122 -16.25 5.22 14.49
N ASP A 123 -16.77 6.05 15.38
CA ASP A 123 -18.21 6.25 15.57
C ASP A 123 -18.69 7.55 14.89
N GLU A 124 -17.84 8.58 14.82
CA GLU A 124 -18.18 9.84 14.17
C GLU A 124 -18.24 9.74 12.64
N TYR A 125 -17.40 8.90 12.01
CA TYR A 125 -17.41 8.75 10.56
C TYR A 125 -18.72 8.14 10.04
N PRO A 126 -19.21 7.01 10.56
CA PRO A 126 -20.53 6.50 10.18
C PRO A 126 -21.66 7.50 10.49
N ALA A 127 -21.58 8.23 11.61
CA ALA A 127 -22.57 9.26 11.94
C ALA A 127 -22.55 10.44 10.96
N GLN A 128 -21.37 10.85 10.50
CA GLN A 128 -21.19 11.85 9.44
C GLN A 128 -21.85 11.36 8.14
N ILE A 129 -21.55 10.14 7.68
CA ILE A 129 -22.13 9.58 6.46
C ILE A 129 -23.65 9.50 6.57
N LYS A 130 -24.18 8.99 7.70
CA LYS A 130 -25.63 8.93 7.95
C LYS A 130 -26.29 10.30 7.86
N THR A 131 -25.65 11.33 8.42
CA THR A 131 -26.16 12.71 8.36
C THR A 131 -26.21 13.22 6.92
N LEU A 132 -25.13 13.01 6.15
CA LEU A 132 -25.06 13.44 4.75
C LEU A 132 -26.09 12.71 3.87
N MET A 133 -26.27 11.40 4.07
CA MET A 133 -27.28 10.59 3.38
C MET A 133 -28.70 11.06 3.68
N LEU A 134 -29.04 11.28 4.95
CA LEU A 134 -30.38 11.72 5.36
C LEU A 134 -30.69 13.13 4.86
N ALA A 135 -29.66 13.97 4.71
CA ALA A 135 -29.80 15.30 4.11
C ALA A 135 -29.97 15.26 2.58
N GLY A 136 -29.76 14.10 1.93
CA GLY A 136 -29.73 13.99 0.48
C GLY A 136 -28.59 14.80 -0.14
N SER A 137 -27.45 14.92 0.56
CA SER A 137 -26.29 15.67 0.08
C SER A 137 -25.76 15.07 -1.23
N SER A 138 -25.41 15.95 -2.15
CA SER A 138 -24.70 15.65 -3.40
C SER A 138 -23.21 16.01 -3.32
N ASP A 139 -22.68 16.23 -2.12
CA ASP A 139 -21.28 16.63 -1.92
C ASP A 139 -20.29 15.47 -2.10
N TYR A 140 -20.80 14.24 -2.15
CA TYR A 140 -20.04 13.01 -2.40
C TYR A 140 -20.80 12.09 -3.35
N ASP A 141 -20.07 11.28 -4.11
CA ASP A 141 -20.60 10.28 -5.04
C ASP A 141 -20.40 8.85 -4.50
N ILE A 142 -19.28 8.62 -3.80
CA ILE A 142 -18.89 7.30 -3.27
C ILE A 142 -18.48 7.42 -1.81
N VAL A 143 -18.93 6.47 -0.99
CA VAL A 143 -18.47 6.30 0.40
C VAL A 143 -17.52 5.12 0.46
N LEU A 144 -16.29 5.39 0.88
CA LEU A 144 -15.33 4.36 1.27
C LEU A 144 -15.45 4.15 2.77
N MET A 145 -16.02 3.01 3.18
CA MET A 145 -16.23 2.66 4.57
C MET A 145 -15.95 1.17 4.79
N GLU A 146 -15.39 0.85 5.95
CA GLU A 146 -15.14 -0.53 6.35
C GLU A 146 -16.47 -1.31 6.52
N ASN A 147 -16.50 -2.55 6.02
CA ASN A 147 -17.69 -3.40 6.02
C ASN A 147 -18.33 -3.56 7.41
N SER A 148 -17.52 -3.70 8.47
CA SER A 148 -18.02 -3.86 9.85
C SER A 148 -18.93 -2.70 10.29
N ARG A 149 -18.65 -1.49 9.83
CA ARG A 149 -19.43 -0.28 10.14
C ARG A 149 -20.68 -0.14 9.28
N LEU A 150 -20.66 -0.62 8.04
CA LEU A 150 -21.85 -0.63 7.18
C LEU A 150 -22.98 -1.47 7.80
N PHE A 151 -22.65 -2.66 8.31
CA PHE A 151 -23.63 -3.55 8.95
C PHE A 151 -24.28 -2.92 10.18
N GLN A 152 -23.52 -2.25 11.03
CA GLN A 152 -24.04 -1.58 12.23
C GLN A 152 -25.03 -0.45 11.90
N GLN A 153 -24.87 0.22 10.76
CA GLN A 153 -25.78 1.29 10.33
C GLN A 153 -27.05 0.78 9.64
N SER A 154 -27.08 -0.50 9.25
CA SER A 154 -28.22 -1.14 8.58
C SER A 154 -29.26 -1.75 9.53
N LEU A 155 -28.94 -1.79 10.84
CA LEU A 155 -29.80 -2.25 11.93
C LEU A 155 -30.45 -1.04 12.63
#